data_AF-A0A661VZ36-F1
#
_entry.id   AF-A0A661VZ36-F1
#
_cell.length_a   1.000
_cell.length_b   1.000
_cell.length_c   1.000
_cell.angle_alpha   90.00
_cell.angle_beta   90.00
_cell.angle_gamma   90.00
#
_symmetry.space_group_name_H-M   'P 1'
#
loop_
_entity.id
_entity.type
_entity.pdbx_description
1 polymer ?
#
loop_
_entity_poly.entity_id
_entity_poly.type
_entity_poly.pdbx_seq_one_letter_code
_entity_poly.pdbx_strand_id
1 'polypeptide(L)' 'MTIRVLLADDHPAVRAGIRGELEKAADMEVVGEAGDGEKALR' A
#
# COMPACT_ATOMS: atom_id res chain seq x y z
N MET A 1 6.11 1.49 -17.44
CA MET A 1 5.13 2.39 -16.81
C MET A 1 4.79 1.76 -15.48
N THR A 2 4.81 2.51 -14.38
CA THR A 2 4.67 1.96 -13.03
C THR A 2 3.39 2.48 -12.38
N ILE A 3 2.55 1.58 -11.88
CA ILE A 3 1.33 1.88 -11.13
C ILE A 3 1.72 2.18 -9.69
N ARG A 4 1.42 3.39 -9.23
CA ARG A 4 1.72 3.83 -7.86
C ARG A 4 0.53 3.51 -6.95
N VAL A 5 0.79 2.81 -5.86
CA VAL A 5 -0.23 2.30 -4.93
C VAL A 5 -0.03 2.88 -3.53
N LEU A 6 -1.12 3.37 -2.93
CA LEU A 6 -1.21 3.68 -1.51
C LEU A 6 -2.03 2.58 -0.82
N LEU A 7 -1.52 2.02 0.28
CA LEU A 7 -2.28 1.08 1.10
C LEU A 7 -2.94 1.80 2.27
N ALA A 8 -4.26 1.67 2.40
CA ALA A 8 -5.04 2.23 3.50
C ALA A 8 -5.84 1.13 4.19
N ASP A 9 -5.45 0.77 5.41
CA ASP A 9 -6.08 -0.27 6.23
C ASP A 9 -5.65 -0.06 7.70
N ASP A 10 -6.55 -0.21 8.67
CA ASP A 10 -6.27 -0.04 10.09
C ASP A 10 -5.53 -1.24 10.72
N HIS A 11 -5.40 -2.36 10.01
CA HIS A 11 -4.72 -3.57 10.43
C HIS A 11 -3.31 -3.69 9.80
N PRO A 12 -2.21 -3.56 10.59
CA PRO A 12 -0.85 -3.67 10.07
C PRO A 12 -0.53 -5.00 9.37
N ALA A 13 -1.10 -6.11 9.84
CA ALA A 13 -0.88 -7.44 9.25
C ALA A 13 -1.43 -7.55 7.83
N VAL A 14 -2.58 -6.91 7.56
CA VAL A 14 -3.20 -6.90 6.23
C VAL A 14 -2.34 -6.10 5.26
N ARG A 15 -1.87 -4.91 5.66
CA ARG A 15 -0.97 -4.09 4.82
C ARG A 15 0.33 -4.82 4.49
N ALA A 16 0.94 -5.49 5.46
CA ALA A 16 2.15 -6.27 5.23
C ALA A 16 1.95 -7.40 4.21
N GLY A 17 0.82 -8.12 4.29
CA GLY A 17 0.46 -9.15 3.33
C GLY A 17 0.25 -8.60 1.92
N ILE A 18 -0.55 -7.54 1.78
CA ILE A 18 -0.84 -6.91 0.48
C ILE A 18 0.45 -6.33 -0.13
N ARG A 19 1.26 -5.63 0.66
CA ARG A 19 2.58 -5.12 0.22
C ARG A 19 3.44 -6.25 -0.34
N GLY A 20 3.56 -7.36 0.39
CA GLY A 20 4.38 -8.50 -0.02
C GLY A 20 3.92 -9.13 -1.33
N GLU A 21 2.62 -9.12 -1.63
CA GLU A 21 2.11 -9.57 -2.93
C GLU A 21 2.36 -8.53 -4.04
N LEU A 22 2.17 -7.24 -3.75
CA LEU A 22 2.37 -6.16 -4.73
C LEU A 22 3.84 -5.97 -5.11
N GLU A 23 4.78 -6.20 -4.19
CA GLU A 23 6.23 -6.12 -4.46
C GLU A 23 6.72 -7.21 -5.44
N LYS A 24 5.91 -8.26 -5.70
CA LYS A 24 6.19 -9.27 -6.72
C LYS A 24 5.81 -8.81 -8.14
N ALA A 25 4.96 -7.78 -8.26
CA ALA A 25 4.54 -7.24 -9.54
C ALA A 25 5.55 -6.20 -10.04
N ALA A 26 6.15 -6.45 -11.21
CA ALA A 26 7.23 -5.63 -11.76
C ALA A 26 6.80 -4.22 -12.21
N ASP A 27 5.49 -4.01 -12.37
CA ASP A 27 4.88 -2.76 -12.83
C ASP A 27 4.16 -2.00 -11.71
N MET A 28 4.35 -2.39 -10.44
CA MET A 28 3.68 -1.76 -9.29
C MET A 28 4.68 -1.27 -8.24
N GLU A 29 4.36 -0.15 -7.60
CA GLU A 29 5.17 0.45 -6.55
C GLU A 29 4.28 0.94 -5.41
N VAL A 30 4.51 0.44 -4.19
CA VAL A 30 3.81 0.93 -2.99
C VAL A 30 4.52 2.18 -2.48
N VAL A 31 3.86 3.33 -2.65
CA VAL A 31 4.44 4.65 -2.35
C VAL A 31 4.10 5.17 -0.94
N GLY A 32 3.28 4.43 -0.18
CA GLY A 32 2.93 4.80 1.19
C GLY A 32 1.96 3.85 1.86
N GLU A 33 1.78 4.05 3.17
CA GLU A 33 0.79 3.36 3.99
C GLU A 33 0.08 4.31 4.95
N ALA A 34 -1.24 4.12 5.08
CA ALA A 34 -2.10 4.82 6.01
C ALA A 34 -2.86 3.83 6.89
N GLY A 35 -2.95 4.15 8.19
CA GLY A 35 -3.73 3.39 9.17
C GLY A 35 -5.17 3.88 9.31
N ASP A 36 -5.50 4.99 8.65
CA ASP A 36 -6.77 5.68 8.75
C ASP A 36 -6.98 6.57 7.51
N GLY A 37 -8.20 7.06 7.34
CA GLY A 37 -8.58 7.87 6.18
C GLY A 37 -7.94 9.28 6.16
N GLU A 38 -7.70 9.89 7.31
CA GLU A 38 -7.09 11.23 7.37
C GLU A 38 -5.64 11.19 6.89
N LYS A 39 -4.89 10.18 7.33
CA LYS A 39 -3.53 9.91 6.88
C LYS A 39 -3.48 9.48 5.41
N ALA A 40 -4.52 8.82 4.89
CA ALA A 40 -4.60 8.43 3.48
C ALA A 40 -4.79 9.61 2.52
N LEU A 41 -5.32 10.73 3.00
CA LEU A 41 -5.58 11.94 2.21
C LEU A 41 -4.46 12.98 2.26
N ARG A 42 -3.43 12.77 3.10
CA ARG A 42 -2.25 13.64 3.24
C ARG A 42 -1.07 13.14 2.41
#